data_AF-A0A357MDW9-F1
#
_entry.id   AF-A0A357MDW9-F1
#
_cell.length_a   1.000
_cell.length_b   1.000
_cell.length_c   1.000
_cell.angle_alpha   90.00
_cell.angle_beta   90.00
_cell.angle_gamma   90.00
#
_symmetry.space_group_name_H-M   'P 1'
#
loop_
_entity.id
_entity.type
_entity.pdbx_description
1 polymer ?
#
loop_
_entity_poly.entity_id
_entity_poly.type
_entity_poly.pdbx_seq_one_letter_code
_entity_poly.pdbx_strand_id
1 'polypeptide(L)' 'AGGRGKAGGVKVAKNIDEVRTYASEILGKTLVTHQTGPEGKVVKRLLIEEGCQIVKEYYIGIVVDRGTGRVVMMASE' A
#
# COMPACT_ATOMS: atom_id res chain seq x y z
N ALA A 1 -3.30 -6.24 4.14
CA ALA A 1 -2.40 -7.06 3.31
C ALA A 1 -1.51 -6.14 2.49
N GLY A 2 -0.21 -6.41 2.50
CA GLY A 2 0.81 -5.78 1.67
C GLY A 2 0.81 -6.31 0.24
N GLY A 3 1.76 -5.85 -0.58
CA GLY A 3 1.85 -6.24 -2.01
C GLY A 3 0.83 -5.58 -2.93
N ARG A 4 0.12 -4.55 -2.44
CA ARG A 4 -0.97 -3.86 -3.17
C ARG A 4 -0.53 -3.24 -4.49
N GLY A 5 0.67 -2.66 -4.56
CA GLY A 5 1.19 -2.08 -5.80
C GLY A 5 1.40 -3.13 -6.90
N LYS A 6 2.01 -4.27 -6.56
CA LYS A 6 2.19 -5.39 -7.50
C LYS A 6 0.87 -6.02 -7.93
N ALA A 7 -0.14 -5.98 -7.07
CA ALA A 7 -1.49 -6.45 -7.35
C ALA A 7 -2.37 -5.45 -8.14
N GLY A 8 -1.83 -4.30 -8.54
CA GLY A 8 -2.58 -3.27 -9.26
C GLY A 8 -3.51 -2.40 -8.41
N GLY A 9 -3.47 -2.56 -7.08
CA GLY A 9 -4.24 -1.76 -6.12
C GLY A 9 -3.61 -0.42 -5.74
N VAL A 10 -2.49 -0.05 -6.37
CA VAL A 10 -1.87 1.29 -6.27
C VAL A 10 -1.60 1.77 -7.69
N LYS A 11 -2.03 3.00 -8.00
CA LYS A 11 -1.90 3.63 -9.32
C LYS A 11 -1.41 5.06 -9.13
N VAL A 12 -0.59 5.54 -10.07
CA VAL A 12 -0.17 6.95 -10.14
C VAL A 12 -1.04 7.63 -11.18
N ALA A 13 -1.79 8.64 -10.77
CA ALA A 13 -2.61 9.47 -11.65
C ALA A 13 -1.94 10.85 -11.84
N LYS A 14 -2.03 11.39 -13.06
CA LYS A 14 -1.46 12.68 -13.44
C LYS A 14 -2.47 13.82 -13.46
N ASN A 15 -3.76 13.50 -13.38
CA ASN A 15 -4.86 14.46 -13.40
C ASN A 15 -6.11 13.87 -12.73
N ILE A 16 -7.12 14.70 -12.52
CA ILE A 16 -8.34 14.31 -11.80
C ILE A 16 -9.18 13.27 -12.55
N ASP A 17 -9.10 13.21 -13.88
CA ASP A 17 -9.87 12.25 -14.67
C ASP A 17 -9.26 10.86 -14.56
N GLU A 18 -7.93 10.74 -14.57
CA GLU A 18 -7.23 9.49 -14.25
C GLU A 18 -7.55 9.01 -12.83
N VAL A 19 -7.64 9.91 -11.85
CA VAL A 19 -8.07 9.56 -10.48
C VAL A 19 -9.46 8.90 -10.51
N ARG A 20 -10.43 9.49 -11.22
CA ARG A 20 -11.79 8.93 -11.33
C ARG A 20 -11.80 7.57 -12.01
N THR A 21 -11.06 7.42 -13.10
CA THR A 21 -10.94 6.16 -13.83
C THR A 21 -10.36 5.06 -12.94
N TYR A 22 -9.18 5.28 -12.35
CA TYR A 22 -8.53 4.29 -11.49
C TYR A 22 -9.33 3.98 -10.23
N ALA A 23 -9.96 4.99 -9.63
CA ALA A 23 -10.83 4.77 -8.48
C ALA A 23 -12.00 3.84 -8.82
N SER A 24 -12.61 4.01 -9.99
CA SER A 24 -13.74 3.19 -10.45
C SER A 24 -13.32 1.75 -10.79
N GLU A 25 -12.08 1.57 -11.26
CA GLU A 25 -11.51 0.24 -11.54
C GLU A 25 -11.16 -0.53 -10.27
N ILE A 26 -10.81 0.15 -9.18
CA ILE A 26 -10.33 -0.49 -7.95
C ILE A 26 -11.46 -0.63 -6.91
N LEU A 27 -12.26 0.41 -6.70
CA LEU A 27 -13.30 0.42 -5.67
C LEU A 27 -14.37 -0.64 -5.96
N GLY A 28 -14.71 -1.45 -4.96
CA GLY A 28 -15.69 -2.53 -5.08
C GLY A 28 -15.18 -3.78 -5.79
N LYS A 29 -13.97 -3.79 -6.34
CA LYS A 29 -13.35 -5.01 -6.90
C LYS A 29 -12.62 -5.82 -5.84
N THR A 30 -12.44 -7.11 -6.11
CA THR A 30 -11.61 -8.00 -5.29
C THR A 30 -10.15 -7.81 -5.65
N LEU A 31 -9.35 -7.37 -4.69
CA LEU A 31 -7.90 -7.25 -4.82
C LEU A 31 -7.24 -8.52 -4.28
N VAL A 32 -6.57 -9.26 -5.17
CA VAL A 32 -5.78 -10.45 -4.82
C VAL A 32 -4.32 -10.05 -4.69
N THR A 33 -3.77 -10.25 -3.50
CA THR A 33 -2.35 -10.06 -3.17
C THR A 33 -1.76 -11.37 -2.71
N HIS A 34 -0.42 -11.47 -2.70
CA HIS A 34 0.28 -12.63 -2.13
C HIS A 34 -0.13 -12.93 -0.67
N GLN A 35 -0.55 -11.92 0.10
CA GLN A 35 -0.94 -12.06 1.51
C GLN A 35 -2.44 -12.27 1.74
N THR A 36 -3.28 -12.19 0.70
CA THR A 36 -4.74 -12.40 0.82
C THR A 36 -5.20 -13.73 0.26
N GLY A 37 -4.31 -14.57 -0.28
CA GLY A 37 -4.68 -15.81 -0.94
C GLY A 37 -5.54 -15.60 -2.20
N PRO A 38 -5.98 -16.71 -2.84
CA PRO A 38 -6.82 -16.69 -4.03
C PRO A 38 -8.16 -15.97 -3.85
N GLU A 39 -8.69 -15.96 -2.63
CA GLU A 39 -9.96 -15.33 -2.27
C GLU A 39 -9.90 -13.80 -2.34
N GLY A 40 -8.72 -13.20 -2.16
CA GLY A 40 -8.54 -11.76 -2.19
C GLY A 40 -9.37 -11.01 -1.13
N LYS A 41 -9.46 -9.69 -1.27
CA LYS A 41 -10.35 -8.85 -0.46
C LYS A 41 -11.03 -7.78 -1.30
N VAL A 42 -12.32 -7.54 -1.06
CA VAL A 42 -13.06 -6.44 -1.69
C VAL A 42 -12.53 -5.11 -1.19
N VAL A 43 -12.18 -4.21 -2.11
CA VAL A 43 -11.75 -2.84 -1.78
C VAL A 43 -12.97 -1.99 -1.43
N LYS A 44 -13.09 -1.59 -0.16
CA LYS A 44 -14.22 -0.78 0.34
C LYS A 44 -13.90 0.70 0.49
N ARG A 45 -12.62 1.08 0.40
CA ARG A 45 -12.14 2.44 0.61
C ARG A 45 -10.85 2.64 -0.18
N LEU A 46 -10.69 3.84 -0.75
CA LEU A 46 -9.48 4.28 -1.40
C LEU A 46 -8.84 5.41 -0.58
N LEU A 47 -7.51 5.46 -0.64
CA LEU A 47 -6.72 6.60 -0.17
C LEU A 47 -6.22 7.31 -1.43
N ILE A 48 -6.48 8.60 -1.52
CA ILE A 48 -6.03 9.46 -2.61
C ILE A 48 -5.17 10.54 -1.97
N GLU A 49 -3.93 10.65 -2.42
CA GLU A 49 -2.92 11.56 -1.89
C GLU A 49 -2.19 12.24 -3.04
N GLU A 50 -1.59 13.39 -2.74
CA GLU A 50 -0.73 14.10 -3.69
C GLU A 50 0.50 13.26 -4.03
N GLY A 51 0.92 13.31 -5.30
CA GLY A 51 2.15 12.65 -5.74
C GLY A 51 3.37 13.27 -5.06
N CYS A 52 4.32 12.44 -4.65
CA CYS A 52 5.59 12.89 -4.07
C CYS A 52 6.72 12.73 -5.08
N GLN A 53 7.58 13.75 -5.21
CA GLN A 53 8.84 13.61 -5.94
C GLN A 53 9.87 12.92 -5.03
N ILE A 54 10.01 11.62 -5.23
CA ILE A 54 10.85 10.76 -4.39
C ILE A 54 12.31 10.91 -4.83
N VAL A 55 13.13 11.56 -3.99
CA VAL A 55 14.58 11.69 -4.19
C VAL A 55 15.33 10.47 -3.62
N LYS A 56 14.88 9.97 -2.46
CA LYS A 56 15.37 8.77 -1.79
C LYS A 56 14.23 8.07 -1.06
N GLU A 57 14.31 6.75 -0.95
CA GLU A 57 13.39 5.93 -0.17
C GLU A 57 14.13 5.32 1.01
N TYR A 58 13.48 5.24 2.16
CA TYR A 58 14.04 4.67 3.38
C TYR A 58 13.02 3.70 3.98
N TYR A 59 13.53 2.61 4.57
CA TYR A 59 12.72 1.70 5.37
C TYR A 59 12.89 2.01 6.84
N ILE A 60 11.77 2.24 7.54
CA ILE A 60 11.74 2.39 9.01
C ILE A 60 10.64 1.50 9.57
N GLY A 61 10.98 0.69 10.57
CA GLY A 61 10.05 -0.18 11.28
C GLY A 61 10.28 -0.12 12.78
N ILE A 62 9.19 -0.11 13.55
CA ILE A 62 9.23 -0.15 15.02
C ILE A 62 8.41 -1.35 15.48
N VAL A 63 9.02 -2.23 16.27
CA VAL A 63 8.39 -3.45 16.78
C VAL A 63 8.73 -3.65 18.25
N VAL A 64 7.93 -4.45 18.95
CA VAL A 64 8.30 -4.94 20.28
C VAL A 64 9.14 -6.20 20.08
N ASP A 65 10.40 -6.15 20.48
CA ASP A 65 11.26 -7.33 20.48
C ASP A 65 10.93 -8.20 21.69
N ARG A 66 10.52 -9.44 21.41
CA ARG A 66 10.15 -10.42 22.43
C ARG A 66 11.34 -10.84 23.29
N GLY A 67 12.56 -10.84 22.76
CA GLY A 67 13.76 -11.27 23.49
C GLY A 67 14.16 -10.27 24.58
N THR A 68 14.15 -8.98 24.25
CA THR A 68 14.51 -7.90 25.18
C THR A 68 13.32 -7.34 25.95
N GLY A 69 12.08 -7.57 25.49
CA GLY A 69 10.88 -6.96 26.04
C GLY A 69 10.84 -5.44 25.83
N ARG A 70 11.59 -4.92 24.85
CA ARG A 70 11.73 -3.49 24.56
C ARG A 70 11.21 -3.16 23.17
N VAL A 71 10.93 -1.89 22.95
CA VAL A 71 10.68 -1.34 21.62
C VAL A 71 12.01 -1.25 20.87
N VAL A 72 12.06 -1.83 19.68
CA VAL A 72 13.22 -1.81 18.78
C VAL A 72 12.84 -1.09 17.49
N MET A 73 13.76 -0.26 17.00
CA MET A 73 13.65 0.41 15.70
C MET A 73 14.65 -0.19 14.73
N MET A 74 14.20 -0.47 13.51
CA MET A 74 15.01 -0.90 12.37
C MET A 74 14.96 0.20 11.32
N ALA A 75 16.12 0.56 10.78
CA ALA A 75 16.23 1.53 9.68
C ALA A 75 17.19 0.99 8.61
N SER A 76 16.82 1.16 7.34
CA SER A 76 17.68 0.90 6.18
C SER A 76 17.48 2.00 5.14
N GLU A 77 18.56 2.34 4.45
CA GLU A 77 18.52 2.97 3.13
C GLU A 77 18.31 1.90 2.06
#